data_AF-A0A7C8M6F5-F1
#
_entry.id   AF-A0A7C8M6F5-F1
#
_cell.length_a   1.000
_cell.length_b   1.000
_cell.length_c   1.000
_cell.angle_alpha   90.00
_cell.angle_beta   90.00
_cell.angle_gamma   90.00
#
_symmetry.space_group_name_H-M   'P 1'
#
loop_
_entity.id
_entity.type
_entity.pdbx_description
1 polymer ?
#
loop_
_entity_poly.entity_id
_entity_poly.type
_entity_poly.pdbx_seq_one_letter_code
_entity_poly.pdbx_strand_id
1 'polypeptide(L)'
;MLSSTDEDRSDADSTTLTPFWRVPEFVYNAIYNLYLITVDDSPTFVVPNTVFGVSAAFTGSMLIRNDDGKNPTASPLLWKMLGHAILRTVLFNWANLLIFDLANQRQASIEDKLNKPWRPIPSDRMTAKQMRYWLIVALPLVLSFSHFCLRVGAESSILAILTWIYNDLGAGDDNWILRNLVIACAFKVYNMGSLKVAASSMPVDVALGHPVRISNLGYTWVLMISGVIFTTMHVQDLKDVAGDRARGRRSAPIVFGRVITGWSIAVPVVFWSIMCVRFWTTHIPIMLVCVVFGVIVAWRCVRRSGRVADRLTWQLWCAWTAVLYIIPPLSVWQ
;
A
#
# COMPACT_ATOMS: atom_id res chain seq x y z
N MET A 1 56.91 -53.34 44.56
CA MET A 1 57.06 -51.87 44.65
C MET A 1 55.98 -51.30 43.76
N LEU A 2 54.82 -50.87 44.31
CA LEU A 2 54.56 -49.48 44.76
C LEU A 2 54.89 -48.50 43.62
N SER A 3 54.04 -47.59 43.14
CA SER A 3 52.75 -47.03 43.56
C SER A 3 52.43 -45.93 42.52
N SER A 4 51.14 -45.70 42.22
CA SER A 4 50.47 -44.39 41.94
C SER A 4 51.03 -43.44 40.87
N THR A 5 50.28 -42.73 40.05
CA THR A 5 48.84 -42.38 39.94
C THR A 5 48.74 -41.43 38.72
N ASP A 6 47.59 -41.44 38.04
CA ASP A 6 46.81 -40.24 37.64
C ASP A 6 46.91 -40.08 36.11
N GLU A 7 45.88 -39.76 35.35
CA GLU A 7 44.49 -39.47 35.62
C GLU A 7 43.75 -39.56 34.27
N ASP A 8 42.53 -40.07 34.35
CA ASP A 8 41.43 -39.87 33.41
C ASP A 8 41.44 -38.49 32.73
N ARG A 9 41.40 -38.45 31.39
CA ARG A 9 40.75 -37.36 30.66
C ARG A 9 39.99 -37.90 29.47
N SER A 10 38.74 -38.22 29.79
CA SER A 10 37.57 -38.25 28.93
C SER A 10 37.74 -37.60 27.54
N ASP A 11 37.69 -38.44 26.51
CA ASP A 11 37.11 -38.09 25.23
C ASP A 11 35.61 -37.84 25.45
N ALA A 12 35.30 -36.66 25.99
CA ALA A 12 33.97 -36.12 25.97
C ALA A 12 33.67 -35.71 24.52
N ASP A 13 32.94 -36.59 23.84
CA ASP A 13 32.12 -36.32 22.67
C ASP A 13 31.60 -34.88 22.76
N SER A 14 32.24 -33.96 22.04
CA SER A 14 31.71 -32.62 21.84
C SER A 14 30.58 -32.73 20.81
N THR A 15 29.49 -33.35 21.25
CA THR A 15 28.17 -33.13 20.70
C THR A 15 27.91 -31.64 20.88
N THR A 16 28.30 -30.86 19.88
CA THR A 16 27.82 -29.50 19.71
C THR A 16 26.31 -29.60 19.62
N LEU A 17 25.64 -29.45 20.76
CA LEU A 17 24.21 -29.29 20.88
C LEU A 17 23.83 -28.16 19.95
N THR A 18 23.30 -28.52 18.78
CA THR A 18 22.71 -27.54 17.89
C THR A 18 21.55 -26.94 18.67
N PRO A 19 21.51 -25.61 18.83
CA PRO A 19 20.50 -24.99 19.65
C PRO A 19 19.10 -25.32 19.10
N PHE A 20 18.23 -25.90 19.93
CA PHE A 20 16.84 -26.33 19.62
C PHE A 20 15.95 -25.21 19.05
N TRP A 21 16.41 -23.96 19.10
CA TRP A 21 15.72 -22.75 18.64
C TRP A 21 16.18 -22.25 17.27
N ARG A 22 17.00 -23.00 16.52
CA ARG A 22 17.29 -22.64 15.12
C ARG A 22 16.03 -22.83 14.28
N VAL A 23 15.44 -21.70 13.86
CA VAL A 23 14.42 -21.68 12.81
C VAL A 23 14.97 -22.48 11.62
N PRO A 24 14.24 -23.49 11.13
CA PRO A 24 14.71 -24.29 10.00
C PRO A 24 15.05 -23.39 8.81
N GLU A 25 16.14 -23.70 8.10
CA GLU A 25 16.65 -22.86 7.01
C GLU A 25 15.57 -22.58 5.94
N PHE A 26 14.69 -23.55 5.68
CA PHE A 26 13.58 -23.36 4.75
C PHE A 26 12.57 -22.30 5.23
N VAL A 27 12.29 -22.21 6.53
CA VAL A 27 11.39 -21.22 7.13
C VAL A 27 12.03 -19.84 7.05
N TYR A 28 13.32 -19.74 7.41
CA TYR A 28 14.06 -18.49 7.29
C TYR A 28 14.06 -17.97 5.85
N ASN A 29 14.39 -18.84 4.89
CA ASN A 29 14.40 -18.48 3.46
C ASN A 29 13.02 -18.05 2.96
N ALA A 30 11.94 -18.70 3.42
CA ALA A 30 10.59 -18.31 3.07
C ALA A 30 10.23 -16.92 3.61
N ILE A 31 10.50 -16.65 4.89
CA ILE A 31 10.24 -15.33 5.51
C ILE A 31 11.06 -14.24 4.84
N TYR A 32 12.34 -14.51 4.58
CA TYR A 32 13.21 -13.53 3.95
C TYR A 32 12.79 -13.24 2.50
N ASN A 33 12.39 -14.26 1.73
CA ASN A 33 11.83 -14.05 0.40
C ASN A 33 10.52 -13.24 0.45
N LEU A 34 9.64 -13.52 1.41
CA LEU A 34 8.40 -12.76 1.61
C LEU A 34 8.68 -11.27 1.90
N TYR A 35 9.69 -11.00 2.72
CA TYR A 35 10.17 -9.64 2.96
C TYR A 35 10.68 -9.00 1.67
N LEU A 36 11.57 -9.66 0.93
CA LEU A 36 12.12 -9.13 -0.33
C LEU A 36 11.05 -8.88 -1.40
N ILE A 37 9.98 -9.69 -1.42
CA ILE A 37 8.86 -9.51 -2.35
C ILE A 37 8.14 -8.19 -2.06
N THR A 38 7.92 -7.86 -0.79
CA THR A 38 6.99 -6.77 -0.40
C THR A 38 7.67 -5.48 0.07
N VAL A 39 8.96 -5.50 0.38
CA VAL A 39 9.66 -4.37 1.04
C VAL A 39 9.62 -3.06 0.25
N ASP A 40 9.71 -3.13 -1.08
CA ASP A 40 9.82 -1.93 -1.93
C ASP A 40 8.46 -1.21 -2.07
N ASP A 41 7.37 -1.98 -2.15
CA ASP A 41 6.02 -1.47 -2.41
C ASP A 41 5.21 -1.26 -1.09
N SER A 42 5.66 -1.83 0.03
CA SER A 42 4.97 -1.68 1.33
C SER A 42 4.88 -0.22 1.83
N PRO A 43 5.95 0.60 1.82
CA PRO A 43 5.86 1.99 2.27
C PRO A 43 4.93 2.85 1.40
N THR A 44 4.73 2.47 0.14
CA THR A 44 4.01 3.28 -0.87
C THR A 44 2.55 2.87 -1.01
N PHE A 45 2.19 1.66 -0.60
CA PHE A 45 0.80 1.17 -0.60
C PHE A 45 0.25 0.92 0.80
N VAL A 46 0.95 0.17 1.65
CA VAL A 46 0.41 -0.25 2.95
C VAL A 46 0.23 0.95 3.88
N VAL A 47 1.26 1.79 4.00
CA VAL A 47 1.23 2.97 4.89
C VAL A 47 0.12 3.96 4.49
N PRO A 48 0.06 4.49 3.26
CA PRO A 48 -0.93 5.51 2.93
C PRO A 48 -2.37 4.98 3.00
N ASN A 49 -2.66 3.77 2.51
CA ASN A 49 -4.02 3.22 2.61
C ASN A 49 -4.43 2.96 4.07
N THR A 50 -3.46 2.61 4.93
CA THR A 50 -3.70 2.48 6.39
C THR A 50 -3.99 3.83 7.02
N VAL A 51 -3.20 4.86 6.70
CA VAL A 51 -3.43 6.23 7.17
C VAL A 51 -4.81 6.71 6.73
N PHE A 52 -5.20 6.47 5.47
CA PHE A 52 -6.54 6.78 4.98
C PHE A 52 -7.62 6.10 5.82
N GLY A 53 -7.55 4.77 5.94
CA GLY A 53 -8.60 4.00 6.62
C GLY A 53 -8.78 4.39 8.08
N VAL A 54 -7.67 4.52 8.81
CA VAL A 54 -7.68 4.89 10.23
C VAL A 54 -8.13 6.33 10.42
N SER A 55 -7.65 7.28 9.61
CA SER A 55 -8.06 8.69 9.69
C SER A 55 -9.54 8.87 9.36
N ALA A 56 -10.02 8.18 8.34
CA ALA A 56 -11.43 8.17 7.98
C ALA A 56 -12.31 7.53 9.08
N ALA A 57 -11.83 6.47 9.75
CA ALA A 57 -12.54 5.88 10.89
C ALA A 57 -12.61 6.82 12.12
N PHE A 58 -11.61 7.68 12.33
CA PHE A 58 -11.68 8.74 13.35
C PHE A 58 -12.72 9.81 13.05
N THR A 59 -13.13 9.97 11.78
CA THR A 59 -14.17 10.93 11.39
C THR A 59 -15.59 10.44 11.75
N GLY A 60 -15.72 9.22 12.27
CA GLY A 60 -16.96 8.68 12.84
C GLY A 60 -18.09 8.50 11.82
N SER A 61 -19.33 8.72 12.28
CA SER A 61 -20.58 8.50 11.53
C SER A 61 -20.72 9.31 10.23
N MET A 62 -19.88 10.31 9.99
CA MET A 62 -19.92 11.06 8.73
C MET A 62 -19.55 10.19 7.53
N LEU A 63 -18.57 9.29 7.68
CA LEU A 63 -18.05 8.47 6.60
C LEU A 63 -18.64 7.04 6.58
N ILE A 64 -19.37 6.67 7.62
CA ILE A 64 -19.80 5.30 7.90
C ILE A 64 -21.26 5.28 8.35
N ARG A 65 -22.02 4.30 7.87
CA ARG A 65 -23.43 4.12 8.23
C ARG A 65 -23.65 2.75 8.89
N ASN A 66 -24.40 2.75 10.00
CA ASN A 66 -24.97 1.54 10.58
C ASN A 66 -26.35 1.27 9.97
N ASP A 67 -26.65 0.01 9.67
CA ASP A 67 -27.83 -0.40 8.89
C ASP A 67 -29.17 -0.27 9.64
N ASP A 68 -29.17 0.10 10.91
CA ASP A 68 -30.38 -0.07 11.74
C ASP A 68 -31.45 1.00 11.55
N GLY A 69 -31.21 2.05 10.75
CA GLY A 69 -32.20 3.09 10.42
C GLY A 69 -32.74 3.89 11.61
N LYS A 70 -32.42 3.50 12.85
CA LYS A 70 -32.98 4.00 14.10
C LYS A 70 -31.98 4.83 14.90
N ASN A 71 -30.67 4.64 14.71
CA ASN A 71 -29.62 5.44 15.36
C ASN A 71 -28.40 5.63 14.43
N PRO A 72 -28.10 6.85 13.95
CA PRO A 72 -26.96 7.11 13.05
C PRO A 72 -25.60 7.19 13.76
N THR A 73 -25.49 6.79 15.02
CA THR A 73 -24.27 7.02 15.82
C THR A 73 -23.29 5.86 15.69
N ALA A 74 -22.62 5.74 14.54
CA ALA A 74 -21.29 5.15 14.55
C ALA A 74 -20.37 6.10 15.33
N SER A 75 -19.97 5.71 16.54
CA SER A 75 -19.01 6.48 17.33
C SER A 75 -17.66 6.55 16.59
N PRO A 76 -16.91 7.66 16.73
CA PRO A 76 -15.57 7.76 16.16
C PRO A 76 -14.63 6.74 16.80
N LEU A 77 -13.53 6.42 16.09
CA LEU A 77 -12.57 5.42 16.55
C LEU A 77 -12.04 5.80 17.93
N LEU A 78 -12.29 4.92 18.90
CA LEU A 78 -11.78 5.11 20.25
C LEU A 78 -10.26 4.97 20.23
N TRP A 79 -9.57 5.93 20.84
CA TRP A 79 -8.10 5.94 20.92
C TRP A 79 -7.53 4.63 21.49
N LYS A 80 -8.23 4.01 22.45
CA LYS A 80 -7.86 2.72 23.06
C LYS A 80 -7.83 1.55 22.07
N MET A 81 -8.55 1.66 20.95
CA MET A 81 -8.61 0.63 19.90
C MET A 81 -7.71 0.94 18.69
N LEU A 82 -6.98 2.05 18.73
CA LEU A 82 -6.12 2.50 17.64
C LEU A 82 -5.10 1.43 17.21
N GLY A 83 -4.42 0.81 18.18
CA GLY A 83 -3.43 -0.24 17.87
C GLY A 83 -4.04 -1.43 17.12
N HIS A 84 -5.24 -1.87 17.54
CA HIS A 84 -5.96 -2.96 16.89
C HIS A 84 -6.45 -2.58 15.49
N ALA A 85 -6.98 -1.36 15.32
CA ALA A 85 -7.41 -0.83 14.03
C ALA A 85 -6.24 -0.71 13.04
N ILE A 86 -5.09 -0.18 13.49
CA ILE A 86 -3.87 -0.09 12.68
C ILE A 86 -3.43 -1.49 12.27
N LEU A 87 -3.30 -2.43 13.22
CA LEU A 87 -2.82 -3.78 12.93
C LEU A 87 -3.70 -4.48 11.88
N ARG A 88 -5.02 -4.46 12.06
CA ARG A 88 -5.96 -5.10 11.11
C ARG A 88 -5.91 -4.45 9.74
N THR A 89 -5.81 -3.13 9.69
CA THR A 89 -5.76 -2.37 8.43
C THR A 89 -4.43 -2.60 7.70
N VAL A 90 -3.30 -2.66 8.41
CA VAL A 90 -2.00 -3.05 7.86
C VAL A 90 -2.06 -4.47 7.29
N LEU A 91 -2.64 -5.42 8.03
CA LEU A 91 -2.80 -6.80 7.56
C LEU A 91 -3.65 -6.89 6.29
N PHE A 92 -4.77 -6.16 6.22
CA PHE A 92 -5.59 -6.08 5.01
C PHE A 92 -4.80 -5.57 3.80
N ASN A 93 -4.11 -4.44 3.97
CA ASN A 93 -3.38 -3.78 2.90
C ASN A 93 -2.18 -4.61 2.45
N TRP A 94 -1.41 -5.14 3.40
CA TRP A 94 -0.22 -5.96 3.11
C TRP A 94 -0.60 -7.29 2.46
N ALA A 95 -1.66 -7.96 2.92
CA ALA A 95 -2.09 -9.24 2.35
C ALA A 95 -2.53 -9.09 0.88
N ASN A 96 -3.24 -8.02 0.54
CA ASN A 96 -3.61 -7.74 -0.85
C ASN A 96 -2.42 -7.27 -1.69
N LEU A 97 -1.50 -6.49 -1.11
CA LEU A 97 -0.25 -6.10 -1.79
C LEU A 97 0.60 -7.32 -2.12
N LEU A 98 0.68 -8.31 -1.21
CA LEU A 98 1.40 -9.56 -1.46
C LEU A 98 0.91 -10.27 -2.73
N ILE A 99 -0.41 -10.29 -2.98
CA ILE A 99 -0.98 -10.88 -4.21
C ILE A 99 -0.51 -10.10 -5.43
N PHE A 100 -0.52 -8.78 -5.37
CA PHE A 100 -0.02 -7.92 -6.45
C PHE A 100 1.46 -8.16 -6.73
N ASP A 101 2.30 -8.15 -5.69
CA ASP A 101 3.75 -8.31 -5.83
C ASP A 101 4.13 -9.69 -6.37
N LEU A 102 3.47 -10.75 -5.88
CA LEU A 102 3.66 -12.10 -6.41
C LEU A 102 3.25 -12.19 -7.89
N ALA A 103 2.16 -11.55 -8.30
CA ALA A 103 1.69 -11.55 -9.68
C ALA A 103 2.62 -10.77 -10.61
N ASN A 104 3.10 -9.60 -10.15
CA ASN A 104 3.97 -8.70 -10.89
C ASN A 104 5.39 -9.27 -11.02
N GLN A 105 5.99 -9.71 -9.91
CA GLN A 105 7.38 -10.20 -9.91
C GLN A 105 7.52 -11.58 -10.55
N ARG A 106 6.43 -12.37 -10.68
CA ARG A 106 6.43 -13.65 -11.40
C ARG A 106 6.90 -13.52 -12.85
N GLN A 107 6.64 -12.37 -13.48
CA GLN A 107 7.09 -12.08 -14.82
C GLN A 107 8.54 -11.59 -14.74
N ALA A 108 9.50 -12.49 -14.90
CA ALA A 108 10.92 -12.15 -14.86
C ALA A 108 11.23 -11.02 -15.86
N SER A 109 11.56 -9.83 -15.35
CA SER A 109 11.76 -8.64 -16.19
C SER A 109 13.23 -8.22 -16.21
N ILE A 110 13.69 -7.73 -17.36
CA ILE A 110 15.03 -7.12 -17.49
C ILE A 110 15.12 -5.86 -16.61
N GLU A 111 14.00 -5.13 -16.47
CA GLU A 111 13.86 -3.97 -15.59
C GLU A 111 14.25 -4.31 -14.14
N ASP A 112 13.74 -5.42 -13.59
CA ASP A 112 14.04 -5.82 -12.22
C ASP A 112 15.51 -6.18 -12.05
N LYS A 113 16.15 -6.83 -13.04
CA LYS A 113 17.59 -7.10 -12.99
C LYS A 113 18.43 -5.81 -12.95
N LEU A 114 18.00 -4.77 -13.65
CA LEU A 114 18.72 -3.49 -13.71
C LEU A 114 18.47 -2.61 -12.47
N ASN A 115 17.22 -2.49 -12.02
CA ASN A 115 16.82 -1.56 -10.97
C ASN A 115 16.78 -2.19 -9.58
N LYS A 116 16.52 -3.49 -9.49
CA LYS A 116 16.17 -4.22 -8.27
C LYS A 116 16.85 -5.61 -8.24
N PRO A 117 18.19 -5.70 -8.36
CA PRO A 117 18.90 -6.98 -8.44
C PRO A 117 18.79 -7.83 -7.17
N TRP A 118 18.40 -7.23 -6.02
CA TRP A 118 18.17 -7.93 -4.76
C TRP A 118 16.86 -8.75 -4.74
N ARG A 119 15.99 -8.61 -5.75
CA ARG A 119 14.62 -9.14 -5.77
C ARG A 119 14.68 -10.65 -6.01
N PRO A 120 13.77 -11.48 -5.47
CA PRO A 120 14.00 -12.92 -5.37
C PRO A 120 14.30 -13.64 -6.68
N ILE A 121 13.66 -13.23 -7.79
CA ILE A 121 13.95 -13.79 -9.12
C ILE A 121 15.28 -13.25 -9.68
N PRO A 122 15.53 -11.92 -9.77
CA PRO A 122 16.84 -11.40 -10.18
C PRO A 122 18.04 -11.90 -9.40
N SER A 123 17.87 -12.19 -8.10
CA SER A 123 18.94 -12.69 -7.23
C SER A 123 19.02 -14.22 -7.19
N ASP A 124 18.35 -14.92 -8.10
CA ASP A 124 18.31 -16.38 -8.23
C ASP A 124 17.86 -17.14 -6.95
N ARG A 125 17.13 -16.47 -6.05
CA ARG A 125 16.58 -17.07 -4.83
C ARG A 125 15.28 -17.82 -5.08
N MET A 126 14.56 -17.43 -6.13
CA MET A 126 13.32 -18.06 -6.56
C MET A 126 13.23 -18.11 -8.08
N THR A 127 12.68 -19.19 -8.60
CA THR A 127 12.26 -19.28 -10.01
C THR A 127 10.87 -18.66 -10.20
N ALA A 128 10.56 -18.24 -11.43
CA ALA A 128 9.21 -17.79 -11.79
C ALA A 128 8.13 -18.85 -11.50
N LYS A 129 8.48 -20.14 -11.63
CA LYS A 129 7.60 -21.27 -11.30
C LYS A 129 7.28 -21.35 -9.81
N GLN A 130 8.29 -21.17 -8.94
CA GLN A 130 8.09 -21.12 -7.49
C GLN A 130 7.22 -19.93 -7.09
N MET A 131 7.47 -18.74 -7.67
CA MET A 131 6.66 -17.55 -7.39
C MET A 131 5.20 -17.72 -7.83
N ARG A 132 4.97 -18.39 -8.96
CA ARG A 132 3.62 -18.79 -9.39
C ARG A 132 2.94 -19.73 -8.39
N TYR A 133 3.65 -20.71 -7.83
CA TYR A 133 3.07 -21.59 -6.81
C TYR A 133 2.72 -20.85 -5.52
N TRP A 134 3.57 -19.92 -5.11
CA TRP A 134 3.27 -19.04 -3.99
C TRP A 134 2.00 -18.23 -4.24
N LEU A 135 1.83 -17.67 -5.43
CA LEU A 135 0.60 -16.95 -5.81
C LEU A 135 -0.64 -17.85 -5.77
N ILE A 136 -0.55 -19.07 -6.30
CA ILE A 136 -1.67 -20.05 -6.32
C ILE A 136 -2.13 -20.38 -4.89
N VAL A 137 -1.21 -20.48 -3.94
CA VAL A 137 -1.54 -20.77 -2.53
C VAL A 137 -1.98 -19.50 -1.79
N ALA A 138 -1.29 -18.38 -1.98
CA ALA A 138 -1.57 -17.13 -1.29
C ALA A 138 -2.94 -16.56 -1.65
N LEU A 139 -3.35 -16.62 -2.92
CA LEU A 139 -4.60 -16.04 -3.39
C LEU A 139 -5.86 -16.54 -2.63
N PRO A 140 -6.16 -17.85 -2.58
CA PRO A 140 -7.32 -18.35 -1.82
C PRO A 140 -7.20 -18.08 -0.32
N LEU A 141 -6.00 -18.11 0.26
CA LEU A 141 -5.79 -17.80 1.68
C LEU A 141 -6.11 -16.33 1.99
N VAL A 142 -5.61 -15.40 1.18
CA VAL A 142 -5.86 -13.96 1.36
C VAL A 142 -7.33 -13.63 1.16
N LEU A 143 -7.99 -14.23 0.15
CA LEU A 143 -9.43 -14.05 -0.06
C LEU A 143 -10.25 -14.59 1.10
N SER A 144 -9.92 -15.79 1.60
CA SER A 144 -10.60 -16.40 2.74
C SER A 144 -10.40 -15.57 4.00
N PHE A 145 -9.16 -15.17 4.31
CA PHE A 145 -8.85 -14.30 5.44
C PHE A 145 -9.60 -12.96 5.36
N SER A 146 -9.60 -12.33 4.18
CA SER A 146 -10.30 -11.05 3.96
C SER A 146 -11.81 -11.17 4.16
N HIS A 147 -12.41 -12.28 3.71
CA HIS A 147 -13.85 -12.52 3.86
C HIS A 147 -14.22 -12.86 5.30
N PHE A 148 -13.61 -13.90 5.87
CA PHE A 148 -14.01 -14.46 7.16
C PHE A 148 -13.50 -13.66 8.37
N CYS A 149 -12.29 -13.09 8.30
CA CYS A 149 -11.67 -12.41 9.44
C CYS A 149 -11.85 -10.88 9.39
N LEU A 150 -11.91 -10.31 8.18
CA LEU A 150 -11.93 -8.86 7.98
C LEU A 150 -13.26 -8.32 7.39
N ARG A 151 -14.17 -9.19 6.93
CA ARG A 151 -15.46 -8.82 6.30
C ARG A 151 -15.33 -7.89 5.08
N VAL A 152 -14.21 -7.99 4.36
CA VAL A 152 -13.88 -7.20 3.15
C VAL A 152 -13.49 -8.10 1.98
N GLY A 153 -14.15 -9.27 1.90
CA GLY A 153 -13.91 -10.24 0.83
C GLY A 153 -14.18 -9.69 -0.57
N ALA A 154 -15.22 -8.86 -0.72
CA ALA A 154 -15.57 -8.26 -2.01
C ALA A 154 -14.48 -7.29 -2.50
N GLU A 155 -13.93 -6.46 -1.60
CA GLU A 155 -12.81 -5.57 -1.90
C GLU A 155 -11.58 -6.36 -2.34
N SER A 156 -11.20 -7.40 -1.58
CA SER A 156 -10.04 -8.25 -1.94
C SER A 156 -10.25 -8.99 -3.27
N SER A 157 -11.47 -9.44 -3.58
CA SER A 157 -11.78 -10.04 -4.89
C SER A 157 -11.62 -9.04 -6.03
N ILE A 158 -12.08 -7.80 -5.87
CA ILE A 158 -11.90 -6.75 -6.88
C ILE A 158 -10.41 -6.40 -7.03
N LEU A 159 -9.65 -6.33 -5.94
CA LEU A 159 -8.19 -6.10 -6.00
C LEU A 159 -7.46 -7.24 -6.73
N ALA A 160 -7.87 -8.49 -6.53
CA ALA A 160 -7.33 -9.63 -7.27
C ALA A 160 -7.64 -9.52 -8.78
N ILE A 161 -8.86 -9.12 -9.14
CA ILE A 161 -9.24 -8.88 -10.55
C ILE A 161 -8.42 -7.73 -11.16
N LEU A 162 -8.27 -6.61 -10.45
CA LEU A 162 -7.46 -5.48 -10.90
C LEU A 162 -5.98 -5.85 -11.04
N THR A 163 -5.47 -6.70 -10.15
CA THR A 163 -4.10 -7.26 -10.23
C THR A 163 -3.92 -8.09 -11.49
N TRP A 164 -4.90 -8.94 -11.82
CA TRP A 164 -4.90 -9.72 -13.06
C TRP A 164 -5.00 -8.83 -14.30
N ILE A 165 -5.87 -7.83 -14.31
CA ILE A 165 -5.97 -6.84 -15.39
C ILE A 165 -4.63 -6.10 -15.58
N TYR A 166 -4.00 -5.69 -14.49
CA TYR A 166 -2.73 -4.97 -14.51
C TYR A 166 -1.60 -5.81 -15.12
N ASN A 167 -1.44 -7.05 -14.64
CA ASN A 167 -0.28 -7.88 -14.94
C ASN A 167 -0.49 -8.80 -16.14
N ASP A 168 -1.59 -9.54 -16.18
CA ASP A 168 -1.82 -10.59 -17.17
C ASP A 168 -2.54 -10.07 -18.43
N LEU A 169 -3.37 -9.02 -18.32
CA LEU A 169 -3.97 -8.34 -19.47
C LEU A 169 -3.17 -7.14 -19.98
N GLY A 170 -1.99 -6.86 -19.40
CA GLY A 170 -1.07 -5.84 -19.90
C GLY A 170 -1.45 -4.38 -19.59
N ALA A 171 -2.49 -4.12 -18.81
CA ALA A 171 -2.90 -2.75 -18.49
C ALA A 171 -1.83 -1.91 -17.77
N GLY A 172 -0.87 -2.56 -17.10
CA GLY A 172 0.30 -1.93 -16.49
C GLY A 172 1.42 -1.52 -17.45
N ASP A 173 1.42 -2.05 -18.68
CA ASP A 173 2.51 -1.87 -19.65
C ASP A 173 2.09 -1.11 -20.93
N ASP A 174 0.81 -1.23 -21.35
CA ASP A 174 0.32 -0.71 -22.64
C ASP A 174 0.24 0.81 -22.72
N ASN A 175 -0.62 1.42 -21.89
CA ASN A 175 -0.95 2.84 -21.94
C ASN A 175 -0.92 3.43 -20.52
N TRP A 176 -0.14 4.49 -20.32
CA TRP A 176 -0.01 5.15 -19.02
C TRP A 176 -1.35 5.66 -18.45
N ILE A 177 -2.32 6.03 -19.30
CA ILE A 177 -3.67 6.43 -18.85
C ILE A 177 -4.42 5.22 -18.30
N LEU A 178 -4.38 4.10 -19.02
CA LEU A 178 -5.04 2.86 -18.60
C LEU A 178 -4.40 2.34 -17.31
N ARG A 179 -3.07 2.39 -17.22
CA ARG A 179 -2.33 2.10 -15.99
C ARG A 179 -2.79 2.94 -14.82
N ASN A 180 -2.84 4.26 -15.00
CA ASN A 180 -3.32 5.19 -13.97
C ASN A 180 -4.77 4.90 -13.58
N LEU A 181 -5.64 4.52 -14.53
CA LEU A 181 -7.03 4.15 -14.26
C LEU A 181 -7.11 2.89 -13.39
N VAL A 182 -6.37 1.84 -13.72
CA VAL A 182 -6.34 0.60 -12.94
C VAL A 182 -5.79 0.86 -11.54
N ILE A 183 -4.71 1.64 -11.42
CA ILE A 183 -4.15 2.03 -10.12
C ILE A 183 -5.15 2.86 -9.31
N ALA A 184 -5.83 3.84 -9.92
CA ALA A 184 -6.85 4.65 -9.25
C ALA A 184 -8.03 3.80 -8.75
N CYS A 185 -8.48 2.83 -9.55
CA CYS A 185 -9.48 1.85 -9.15
C CYS A 185 -8.99 0.99 -7.98
N ALA A 186 -7.73 0.56 -7.99
CA ALA A 186 -7.14 -0.19 -6.88
C ALA A 186 -7.10 0.65 -5.60
N PHE A 187 -6.61 1.89 -5.66
CA PHE A 187 -6.61 2.81 -4.52
C PHE A 187 -8.01 3.09 -3.99
N LYS A 188 -9.02 3.22 -4.86
CA LYS A 188 -10.43 3.31 -4.45
C LYS A 188 -10.81 2.14 -3.54
N VAL A 189 -10.52 0.92 -3.99
CA VAL A 189 -10.90 -0.32 -3.29
C VAL A 189 -10.06 -0.53 -2.02
N TYR A 190 -8.76 -0.24 -2.05
CA TYR A 190 -7.90 -0.25 -0.87
C TYR A 190 -8.38 0.73 0.21
N ASN A 191 -8.73 1.96 -0.18
CA ASN A 191 -9.24 2.98 0.73
C ASN A 191 -10.61 2.59 1.33
N MET A 192 -11.50 2.02 0.52
CA MET A 192 -12.79 1.49 1.01
C MET A 192 -12.59 0.34 2.01
N GLY A 193 -11.76 -0.64 1.65
CA GLY A 193 -11.47 -1.78 2.53
C GLY A 193 -10.79 -1.34 3.82
N SER A 194 -9.81 -0.44 3.74
CA SER A 194 -9.11 0.10 4.90
C SER A 194 -10.04 0.84 5.85
N LEU A 195 -10.96 1.67 5.33
CA LEU A 195 -11.98 2.34 6.13
C LEU A 195 -12.89 1.32 6.83
N LYS A 196 -13.42 0.33 6.10
CA LYS A 196 -14.28 -0.71 6.67
C LYS A 196 -13.56 -1.51 7.76
N VAL A 197 -12.30 -1.90 7.53
CA VAL A 197 -11.52 -2.67 8.49
C VAL A 197 -11.23 -1.85 9.74
N ALA A 198 -10.76 -0.61 9.59
CA ALA A 198 -10.49 0.28 10.72
C ALA A 198 -11.75 0.55 11.54
N ALA A 199 -12.88 0.77 10.89
CA ALA A 199 -14.17 1.02 11.55
C ALA A 199 -14.81 -0.22 12.16
N SER A 200 -14.57 -1.41 11.60
CA SER A 200 -15.01 -2.67 12.21
C SER A 200 -14.25 -3.01 13.50
N SER A 201 -13.21 -2.24 13.82
CA SER A 201 -12.39 -2.40 15.02
C SER A 201 -12.91 -1.58 16.22
N MET A 202 -14.18 -1.16 16.21
CA MET A 202 -14.88 -0.45 17.29
C MET A 202 -15.45 -1.42 18.35
N PRO A 203 -15.85 -0.97 19.56
CA PRO A 203 -16.41 -1.85 20.57
C PRO A 203 -17.71 -2.53 20.14
N VAL A 204 -17.95 -3.66 20.81
CA VAL A 204 -18.76 -4.81 20.39
C VAL A 204 -20.26 -4.53 20.17
N ASP A 205 -20.79 -3.40 20.64
CA ASP A 205 -22.23 -3.09 20.51
C ASP A 205 -22.65 -2.80 19.05
N VAL A 206 -21.69 -2.48 18.16
CA VAL A 206 -21.90 -2.31 16.71
C VAL A 206 -21.38 -3.53 15.90
N ALA A 207 -20.65 -4.44 16.54
CA ALA A 207 -19.96 -5.56 15.87
C ALA A 207 -20.83 -6.81 15.65
N LEU A 208 -22.04 -6.83 16.22
CA LEU A 208 -23.01 -7.92 16.06
C LEU A 208 -23.67 -7.86 14.68
N GLY A 209 -23.06 -8.61 13.75
CA GLY A 209 -23.75 -9.21 12.60
C GLY A 209 -23.57 -8.57 11.24
N HIS A 210 -23.47 -7.24 11.13
CA HIS A 210 -23.58 -6.57 9.83
C HIS A 210 -22.26 -5.99 9.29
N PRO A 211 -22.02 -6.05 7.96
CA PRO A 211 -20.86 -5.43 7.35
C PRO A 211 -20.95 -3.90 7.42
N VAL A 212 -19.84 -3.25 7.77
CA VAL A 212 -19.73 -1.79 7.80
C VAL A 212 -20.03 -1.22 6.41
N ARG A 213 -20.99 -0.30 6.33
CA ARG A 213 -21.32 0.41 5.09
C ARG A 213 -20.69 1.80 5.07
N ILE A 214 -20.19 2.20 3.91
CA ILE A 214 -19.66 3.54 3.68
C ILE A 214 -20.84 4.48 3.38
N SER A 215 -20.84 5.67 3.98
CA SER A 215 -21.86 6.68 3.72
C SER A 215 -21.70 7.29 2.31
N ASN A 216 -22.68 8.04 1.82
CA ASN A 216 -22.53 8.76 0.55
C ASN A 216 -21.32 9.72 0.58
N LEU A 217 -21.10 10.41 1.71
CA LEU A 217 -19.95 11.28 1.91
C LEU A 217 -18.64 10.49 1.86
N GLY A 218 -18.59 9.30 2.46
CA GLY A 218 -17.43 8.41 2.39
C GLY A 218 -17.14 7.92 0.98
N TYR A 219 -18.16 7.56 0.20
CA TYR A 219 -17.98 7.22 -1.21
C TYR A 219 -17.46 8.40 -2.01
N THR A 220 -18.01 9.60 -1.81
CA THR A 220 -17.51 10.82 -2.46
C THR A 220 -16.05 11.08 -2.10
N TRP A 221 -15.67 10.95 -0.83
CA TRP A 221 -14.30 11.17 -0.39
C TRP A 221 -13.31 10.15 -0.99
N VAL A 222 -13.66 8.86 -0.98
CA VAL A 222 -12.88 7.80 -1.63
C VAL A 222 -12.74 8.09 -3.13
N LEU A 223 -13.80 8.52 -3.81
CA LEU A 223 -13.77 8.85 -5.24
C LEU A 223 -12.90 10.08 -5.52
N MET A 224 -12.94 11.11 -4.67
CA MET A 224 -12.04 12.26 -4.79
C MET A 224 -10.57 11.83 -4.70
N ILE A 225 -10.22 11.01 -3.71
CA ILE A 225 -8.85 10.47 -3.61
C ILE A 225 -8.50 9.58 -4.81
N SER A 226 -9.43 8.76 -5.30
CA SER A 226 -9.21 8.00 -6.54
C SER A 226 -8.94 8.93 -7.74
N GLY A 227 -9.62 10.07 -7.83
CA GLY A 227 -9.38 11.12 -8.82
C GLY A 227 -7.99 11.78 -8.66
N VAL A 228 -7.55 12.02 -7.42
CA VAL A 228 -6.18 12.48 -7.12
C VAL A 228 -5.17 11.50 -7.72
N ILE A 229 -5.31 10.21 -7.40
CA ILE A 229 -4.41 9.16 -7.91
C ILE A 229 -4.46 9.10 -9.43
N PHE A 230 -5.64 9.00 -10.04
CA PHE A 230 -5.79 8.91 -11.49
C PHE A 230 -5.04 10.02 -12.25
N THR A 231 -5.20 11.25 -11.76
CA THR A 231 -4.66 12.45 -12.42
C THR A 231 -3.20 12.75 -12.08
N THR A 232 -2.62 12.13 -11.05
CA THR A 232 -1.26 12.48 -10.58
C THR A 232 -0.29 11.31 -10.42
N MET A 233 -0.75 10.06 -10.49
CA MET A 233 0.08 8.86 -10.25
C MET A 233 1.31 8.77 -11.17
N HIS A 234 1.19 9.27 -12.40
CA HIS A 234 2.28 9.31 -13.37
C HIS A 234 3.46 10.23 -12.96
N VAL A 235 3.41 10.85 -11.77
CA VAL A 235 4.61 11.43 -11.12
C VAL A 235 5.71 10.40 -10.87
N GLN A 236 5.36 9.12 -10.65
CA GLN A 236 6.36 8.06 -10.50
C GLN A 236 7.18 7.86 -11.78
N ASP A 237 6.57 8.05 -12.95
CA ASP A 237 7.21 7.85 -14.25
C ASP A 237 8.40 8.82 -14.44
N LEU A 238 8.37 9.97 -13.76
CA LEU A 238 9.44 10.97 -13.80
C LEU A 238 10.79 10.42 -13.32
N LYS A 239 10.79 9.57 -12.29
CA LYS A 239 12.02 8.95 -11.76
C LYS A 239 12.41 7.65 -12.48
N ASP A 240 11.48 7.05 -13.21
CA ASP A 240 11.62 5.68 -13.76
C ASP A 240 11.81 5.65 -15.29
N VAL A 241 11.98 6.81 -15.94
CA VAL A 241 12.14 6.94 -17.41
C VAL A 241 13.12 5.95 -18.03
N ALA A 242 14.28 5.73 -17.41
CA ALA A 242 15.30 4.80 -17.93
C ALA A 242 14.84 3.34 -17.88
N GLY A 243 14.17 2.94 -16.79
CA GLY A 243 13.60 1.61 -16.63
C GLY A 243 12.43 1.37 -17.58
N ASP A 244 11.54 2.35 -17.69
CA ASP A 244 10.41 2.32 -18.63
C ASP A 244 10.89 2.17 -20.08
N ARG A 245 11.94 2.91 -20.47
CA ARG A 245 12.53 2.80 -21.82
C ARG A 245 13.14 1.41 -22.06
N ALA A 246 13.85 0.84 -21.08
CA ALA A 246 14.43 -0.50 -21.20
C ALA A 246 13.35 -1.60 -21.32
N ARG A 247 12.18 -1.39 -20.73
CA ARG A 247 11.01 -2.29 -20.84
C ARG A 247 10.16 -2.05 -22.09
N GLY A 248 10.42 -0.99 -22.85
CA GLY A 248 9.59 -0.60 -23.99
C GLY A 248 8.23 0.00 -23.59
N ARG A 249 8.07 0.46 -22.34
CA ARG A 249 6.84 1.08 -21.84
C ARG A 249 6.63 2.47 -22.44
N ARG A 250 5.37 2.81 -22.68
CA ARG A 250 4.93 4.14 -23.14
C ARG A 250 4.48 5.03 -21.98
N SER A 251 5.39 5.35 -21.05
CA SER A 251 5.09 6.22 -19.92
C SER A 251 4.93 7.70 -20.33
N ALA A 252 4.21 8.49 -19.52
CA ALA A 252 3.91 9.89 -19.83
C ALA A 252 5.14 10.74 -20.23
N PRO A 253 6.29 10.69 -19.53
CA PRO A 253 7.48 11.45 -19.91
C PRO A 253 8.16 10.95 -21.19
N ILE A 254 7.95 9.69 -21.57
CA ILE A 254 8.44 9.14 -22.85
C ILE A 254 7.55 9.60 -24.00
N VAL A 255 6.23 9.67 -23.79
CA VAL A 255 5.24 10.04 -24.81
C VAL A 255 5.20 11.55 -25.07
N PHE A 256 5.13 12.38 -24.03
CA PHE A 256 4.93 13.83 -24.15
C PHE A 256 6.18 14.66 -23.84
N GLY A 257 7.25 14.01 -23.38
CA GLY A 257 8.43 14.72 -22.89
C GLY A 257 8.20 15.34 -21.50
N ARG A 258 9.32 15.69 -20.86
CA ARG A 258 9.35 16.08 -19.45
C ARG A 258 8.47 17.27 -19.10
N VAL A 259 8.47 18.31 -19.93
CA VAL A 259 7.80 19.58 -19.62
C VAL A 259 6.29 19.39 -19.56
N ILE A 260 5.72 18.73 -20.57
CA ILE A 260 4.27 18.48 -20.64
C ILE A 260 3.84 17.56 -19.50
N THR A 261 4.61 16.50 -19.21
CA THR A 261 4.34 15.62 -18.06
C THR A 261 4.40 16.36 -16.72
N GLY A 262 5.36 17.26 -16.53
CA GLY A 262 5.45 18.06 -15.31
C GLY A 262 4.18 18.89 -15.08
N TRP A 263 3.66 19.53 -16.13
CA TRP A 263 2.42 20.32 -16.07
C TRP A 263 1.16 19.46 -15.93
N SER A 264 1.11 18.29 -16.56
CA SER A 264 -0.04 17.37 -16.44
C SER A 264 -0.20 16.84 -15.01
N ILE A 265 0.86 16.84 -14.20
CA ILE A 265 0.82 16.52 -12.76
C ILE A 265 0.56 17.76 -11.92
N ALA A 266 1.28 18.86 -12.20
CA ALA A 266 1.26 20.06 -11.39
C ALA A 266 -0.14 20.70 -11.30
N VAL A 267 -0.86 20.77 -12.42
CA VAL A 267 -2.20 21.37 -12.48
C VAL A 267 -3.21 20.59 -11.60
N PRO A 268 -3.36 19.25 -11.74
CA PRO A 268 -4.21 18.49 -10.84
C PRO A 268 -3.77 18.55 -9.37
N VAL A 269 -2.48 18.53 -9.05
CA VAL A 269 -2.00 18.63 -7.65
C VAL A 269 -2.50 19.92 -7.00
N VAL A 270 -2.37 21.07 -7.67
CA VAL A 270 -2.88 22.35 -7.13
C VAL A 270 -4.40 22.33 -7.01
N PHE A 271 -5.10 21.86 -8.06
CA PHE A 271 -6.55 21.73 -8.06
C PHE A 271 -7.06 20.91 -6.87
N TRP A 272 -6.53 19.69 -6.67
CA TRP A 272 -6.94 18.80 -5.59
C TRP A 272 -6.58 19.34 -4.21
N SER A 273 -5.43 20.03 -4.07
CA SER A 273 -5.04 20.66 -2.81
C SER A 273 -6.07 21.69 -2.33
N ILE A 274 -6.75 22.38 -3.27
CA ILE A 274 -7.81 23.34 -2.97
C ILE A 274 -9.16 22.62 -2.83
N MET A 275 -9.48 21.67 -3.71
CA MET A 275 -10.77 21.00 -3.70
C MET A 275 -10.98 20.13 -2.44
N CYS A 276 -9.96 19.40 -1.99
CA CYS A 276 -10.07 18.53 -0.81
C CYS A 276 -10.35 19.33 0.46
N VAL A 277 -9.66 20.46 0.67
CA VAL A 277 -9.87 21.32 1.85
C VAL A 277 -11.20 22.07 1.79
N ARG A 278 -11.68 22.43 0.59
CA ARG A 278 -13.01 23.03 0.41
C ARG A 278 -14.13 22.02 0.68
N PHE A 279 -13.97 20.79 0.21
CA PHE A 279 -14.94 19.71 0.44
C PHE A 279 -15.15 19.45 1.94
N TRP A 280 -14.07 19.50 2.73
CA TRP A 280 -14.11 19.31 4.17
C TRP A 280 -14.34 20.60 4.98
N THR A 281 -14.54 21.75 4.31
CA THR A 281 -14.70 23.06 4.97
C THR A 281 -13.62 23.34 6.03
N THR A 282 -12.39 22.98 5.70
CA THR A 282 -11.27 22.91 6.65
C THR A 282 -10.82 24.29 7.14
N HIS A 283 -10.35 24.37 8.39
CA HIS A 283 -9.79 25.59 8.97
C HIS A 283 -8.56 26.13 8.21
N ILE A 284 -8.37 27.45 8.27
CA ILE A 284 -7.31 28.17 7.55
C ILE A 284 -5.92 27.55 7.75
N PRO A 285 -5.45 27.19 8.97
CA PRO A 285 -4.10 26.65 9.13
C PRO A 285 -3.87 25.34 8.37
N ILE A 286 -4.82 24.40 8.45
CA ILE A 286 -4.73 23.10 7.75
C ILE A 286 -4.87 23.32 6.24
N MET A 287 -5.75 24.23 5.82
CA MET A 287 -5.89 24.65 4.42
C MET A 287 -4.56 25.16 3.86
N LEU A 288 -3.88 26.05 4.59
CA LEU A 288 -2.58 26.60 4.18
C LEU A 288 -1.53 25.51 4.05
N VAL A 289 -1.44 24.59 5.02
CA VAL A 289 -0.49 23.45 4.96
C VAL A 289 -0.74 22.60 3.72
N CYS A 290 -2.00 22.23 3.45
CA CYS A 290 -2.34 21.40 2.28
C CYS A 290 -2.01 22.10 0.96
N VAL A 291 -2.40 23.38 0.81
CA VAL A 291 -2.21 24.15 -0.42
C VAL A 291 -0.73 24.47 -0.65
N VAL A 292 -0.01 24.95 0.36
CA VAL A 292 1.42 25.26 0.24
C VAL A 292 2.19 23.99 -0.12
N PHE A 293 1.88 22.86 0.52
CA PHE A 293 2.58 21.62 0.23
C PHE A 293 2.30 21.11 -1.19
N GLY A 294 1.04 21.21 -1.64
CA GLY A 294 0.68 20.91 -3.03
C GLY A 294 1.40 21.81 -4.04
N VAL A 295 1.50 23.11 -3.76
CA VAL A 295 2.25 24.07 -4.60
C VAL A 295 3.74 23.71 -4.67
N ILE A 296 4.35 23.28 -3.55
CA ILE A 296 5.74 22.81 -3.54
C ILE A 296 5.91 21.59 -4.46
N VAL A 297 5.03 20.60 -4.36
CA VAL A 297 5.07 19.40 -5.23
C VAL A 297 4.89 19.78 -6.70
N ALA A 298 3.90 20.62 -7.02
CA ALA A 298 3.62 21.10 -8.36
C ALA A 298 4.81 21.88 -8.96
N TRP A 299 5.39 22.81 -8.18
CA TRP A 299 6.58 23.56 -8.59
C TRP A 299 7.76 22.62 -8.90
N ARG A 300 7.99 21.60 -8.07
CA ARG A 300 9.05 20.62 -8.31
C ARG A 300 8.82 19.82 -9.59
N CYS A 301 7.59 19.39 -9.87
CA CYS A 301 7.27 18.65 -11.10
C CYS A 301 7.68 19.42 -12.37
N VAL A 302 7.51 20.75 -12.35
CA VAL A 302 7.80 21.63 -13.49
C VAL A 302 9.26 22.12 -13.51
N ARG A 303 9.85 22.45 -12.35
CA ARG A 303 11.14 23.18 -12.28
C ARG A 303 12.33 22.33 -11.89
N ARG A 304 12.12 21.15 -11.33
CA ARG A 304 13.19 20.23 -10.94
C ARG A 304 13.17 19.03 -11.86
N SER A 305 14.34 18.56 -12.24
CA SER A 305 14.52 17.39 -13.10
C SER A 305 15.80 16.65 -12.74
N GLY A 306 15.83 15.35 -13.01
CA GLY A 306 16.97 14.49 -12.78
C GLY A 306 16.65 13.44 -11.73
N ARG A 307 17.28 12.27 -11.84
CA ARG A 307 16.91 11.04 -11.10
C ARG A 307 16.72 11.26 -9.59
N VAL A 308 17.66 11.95 -8.95
CA VAL A 308 17.60 12.25 -7.49
C VAL A 308 16.47 13.24 -7.19
N ALA A 309 16.36 14.30 -7.98
CA ALA A 309 15.34 15.33 -7.79
C ALA A 309 13.91 14.79 -8.03
N ASP A 310 13.77 13.86 -8.97
CA ASP A 310 12.50 13.20 -9.34
C ASP A 310 12.09 12.19 -8.30
N ARG A 311 13.04 11.42 -7.77
CA ARG A 311 12.79 10.56 -6.61
C ARG A 311 12.29 11.36 -5.41
N LEU A 312 12.93 12.49 -5.09
CA LEU A 312 12.47 13.36 -4.02
C LEU A 312 11.08 13.96 -4.32
N THR A 313 10.80 14.33 -5.58
CA THR A 313 9.49 14.87 -5.98
C THR A 313 8.39 13.83 -5.79
N TRP A 314 8.65 12.58 -6.15
CA TRP A 314 7.75 11.46 -5.90
C TRP A 314 7.54 11.20 -4.40
N GLN A 315 8.60 11.23 -3.58
CA GLN A 315 8.47 11.10 -2.11
C GLN A 315 7.62 12.23 -1.49
N LEU A 316 7.83 13.47 -1.93
CA LEU A 316 7.04 14.62 -1.48
C LEU A 316 5.59 14.52 -1.95
N TRP A 317 5.34 13.98 -3.14
CA TRP A 317 3.97 13.68 -3.60
C TRP A 317 3.30 12.61 -2.71
N CYS A 318 4.02 11.54 -2.32
CA CYS A 318 3.50 10.56 -1.37
C CYS A 318 3.18 11.17 0.01
N ALA A 319 4.03 12.08 0.49
CA ALA A 319 3.78 12.80 1.74
C ALA A 319 2.58 13.75 1.60
N TRP A 320 2.43 14.43 0.46
CA TRP A 320 1.29 15.28 0.17
C TRP A 320 -0.03 14.48 0.11
N THR A 321 -0.06 13.31 -0.53
CA THR A 321 -1.26 12.46 -0.51
C THR A 321 -1.60 11.99 0.91
N ALA A 322 -0.60 11.66 1.73
CA ALA A 322 -0.84 11.35 3.15
C ALA A 322 -1.43 12.55 3.94
N VAL A 323 -1.01 13.78 3.63
CA VAL A 323 -1.61 15.00 4.21
C VAL A 323 -3.08 15.13 3.79
N LEU A 324 -3.44 14.82 2.54
CA LEU A 324 -4.84 14.82 2.13
C LEU A 324 -5.67 13.82 2.93
N TYR A 325 -5.11 12.65 3.25
CA TYR A 325 -5.83 11.56 3.91
C TYR A 325 -6.22 11.87 5.36
N ILE A 326 -5.49 12.77 6.02
CA ILE A 326 -5.75 13.19 7.40
C ILE A 326 -6.65 14.43 7.50
N ILE A 327 -7.05 15.06 6.38
CA ILE A 327 -7.98 16.21 6.39
C ILE A 327 -9.31 15.90 7.10
N PRO A 328 -9.97 14.74 6.85
CA PRO A 328 -11.28 14.46 7.43
C PRO A 328 -11.33 14.59 8.97
N PRO A 329 -10.50 13.87 9.76
CA PRO A 329 -10.57 14.01 11.21
C PRO A 329 -10.17 15.41 11.66
N LEU A 330 -9.23 16.08 10.99
CA LEU A 330 -8.79 17.43 11.38
C LEU A 330 -9.84 18.54 11.12
N SER A 331 -10.86 18.25 10.32
CA SER A 331 -11.91 19.22 9.97
C SER A 331 -13.19 19.06 10.80
N VAL A 332 -13.31 17.98 11.58
CA VAL A 332 -14.56 17.57 12.24
C VAL A 332 -14.56 17.79 13.77
N TRP A 333 -13.41 18.10 14.39
CA TRP A 333 -13.36 18.49 15.81
C TRP A 333 -13.90 19.93 16.00
N GLN A 334 -15.23 20.05 16.07
CA GLN A 334 -16.01 21.12 16.69
C GLN A 334 -16.96 20.47 17.71
#